data_AF-A0A933M029-F1
#
_entry.id   AF-A0A933M029-F1
#
_cell.length_a   1.000
_cell.length_b   1.000
_cell.length_c   1.000
_cell.angle_alpha   90.00
_cell.angle_beta   90.00
_cell.angle_gamma   90.00
#
_symmetry.space_group_name_H-M   'P 1'
#
loop_
_entity.id
_entity.type
_entity.pdbx_description
1 polymer ?
#
loop_
_entity_poly.entity_id
_entity_poly.type
_entity_poly.pdbx_seq_one_letter_code
_entity_poly.pdbx_strand_id
1 'polypeptide(L)'
;MPTPFYHLHLAQELLAEDSCSPLLQDEQGSFYLGNIAPDAQNVAGQSRESTHFFEVPMRHATPAWEVMFNQYPSLKTVTRAQQAFLAGYICHLAVDQMWITDIFEPIFVDETKWEKPRERFFIHNVLRIYLDELDRPALASNGVGASLKKAHPDHWLPFLNDAALSHWRDFVAEQLVEGGAAQTIEVFAKRMKRPPSDFESLLQSPTQMTQPRLAASAATRRYPHQKPRRKLGR
;
A
#
# COMPACT_ATOMS: atom_id res chain seq x y z
N MET A 1 -5.27 3.38 5.00
CA MET A 1 -4.21 2.60 4.34
C MET A 1 -3.89 3.25 3.01
N PRO A 2 -2.66 3.13 2.52
CA PRO A 2 -2.33 3.53 1.16
C PRO A 2 -3.19 2.79 0.13
N THR A 3 -3.00 3.13 -1.13
CA THR A 3 -3.60 2.40 -2.26
C THR A 3 -2.64 1.31 -2.74
N PRO A 4 -3.12 0.36 -3.55
CA PRO A 4 -2.25 -0.63 -4.18
C PRO A 4 -1.10 0.00 -4.99
N PHE A 5 -1.33 1.16 -5.62
CA PHE A 5 -0.30 1.85 -6.39
C PHE A 5 0.83 2.36 -5.50
N TYR A 6 0.52 2.93 -4.33
CA TYR A 6 1.55 3.36 -3.40
C TYR A 6 2.40 2.18 -2.88
N HIS A 7 1.78 1.03 -2.58
CA HIS A 7 2.53 -0.19 -2.21
C HIS A 7 3.45 -0.65 -3.35
N LEU A 8 2.96 -0.64 -4.59
CA LEU A 8 3.76 -1.02 -5.76
C LEU A 8 4.88 -0.03 -6.06
N HIS A 9 4.70 1.26 -5.77
CA HIS A 9 5.74 2.27 -5.88
C HIS A 9 6.89 1.98 -4.93
N LEU A 10 6.59 1.77 -3.63
CA LEU A 10 7.60 1.37 -2.65
C LEU A 10 8.27 0.05 -3.02
N ALA A 11 7.51 -0.92 -3.52
CA ALA A 11 8.06 -2.19 -3.99
C ALA A 11 9.05 -2.01 -5.15
N GLN A 12 8.74 -1.11 -6.09
CA GLN A 12 9.64 -0.77 -7.20
C GLN A 12 10.91 -0.08 -6.69
N GLU A 13 10.81 0.85 -5.74
CA GLU A 13 11.99 1.48 -5.13
C GLU A 13 12.88 0.42 -4.46
N LEU A 14 12.29 -0.50 -3.69
CA LEU A 14 13.03 -1.59 -3.05
C LEU A 14 13.73 -2.52 -4.05
N LEU A 15 13.13 -2.80 -5.20
CA LEU A 15 13.74 -3.63 -6.25
C LEU A 15 14.90 -2.93 -6.95
N ALA A 16 14.90 -1.60 -6.99
CA ALA A 16 15.93 -0.78 -7.60
C ALA A 16 17.16 -0.55 -6.70
N GLU A 17 17.07 -0.87 -5.40
CA GLU A 17 18.19 -0.78 -4.47
C GLU A 17 19.29 -1.80 -4.82
N ASP A 18 20.56 -1.37 -4.79
CA ASP A 18 21.72 -2.25 -5.05
C ASP A 18 21.78 -3.45 -4.09
N SER A 19 21.24 -3.27 -2.88
CA SER A 19 21.18 -4.31 -1.85
C SER A 19 20.02 -5.29 -2.02
N CYS A 20 19.17 -5.11 -3.04
CA CYS A 20 18.02 -5.96 -3.27
C CYS A 20 18.46 -7.41 -3.51
N SER A 21 17.73 -8.35 -2.88
CA SER A 21 17.98 -9.77 -3.07
C SER A 21 17.73 -10.17 -4.54
N PRO A 22 18.63 -10.95 -5.17
CA PRO A 22 18.39 -11.51 -6.50
C PRO A 22 17.10 -12.32 -6.59
N LEU A 23 16.67 -12.94 -5.49
CA LEU A 23 15.38 -13.62 -5.40
C LEU A 23 14.21 -12.71 -5.82
N LEU A 24 14.17 -11.49 -5.29
CA LEU A 24 13.07 -10.58 -5.56
C LEU A 24 13.16 -10.02 -6.99
N GLN A 25 14.38 -9.87 -7.52
CA GLN A 25 14.61 -9.44 -8.90
C GLN A 25 14.25 -10.53 -9.93
N ASP A 26 14.46 -11.80 -9.62
CA ASP A 26 14.06 -12.91 -10.50
C ASP A 26 12.54 -13.16 -10.44
N GLU A 27 11.94 -12.95 -9.26
CA GLU A 27 10.53 -13.25 -8.98
C GLU A 27 9.68 -11.96 -8.81
N GLN A 28 10.01 -10.91 -9.56
CA GLN A 28 9.39 -9.58 -9.39
C GLN A 28 7.87 -9.59 -9.44
N GLY A 29 7.28 -10.36 -10.37
CA GLY A 29 5.83 -10.48 -10.46
C GLY A 29 5.22 -11.00 -9.16
N SER A 30 5.81 -12.05 -8.59
CA SER A 30 5.38 -12.65 -7.32
C SER A 30 5.54 -11.64 -6.17
N PHE A 31 6.66 -10.92 -6.11
CA PHE A 31 6.89 -9.87 -5.11
C PHE A 31 5.88 -8.72 -5.22
N TYR A 32 5.61 -8.22 -6.42
CA TYR A 32 4.59 -7.19 -6.64
C TYR A 32 3.20 -7.69 -6.25
N LEU A 33 2.84 -8.94 -6.59
CA LEU A 33 1.55 -9.50 -6.20
C LEU A 33 1.42 -9.58 -4.67
N GLY A 34 2.50 -9.96 -3.98
CA GLY A 34 2.56 -9.94 -2.52
C GLY A 34 2.23 -8.57 -1.92
N ASN A 35 2.75 -7.49 -2.52
CA ASN A 35 2.56 -6.11 -2.05
C ASN A 35 1.11 -5.60 -2.19
N ILE A 36 0.25 -6.29 -2.95
CA ILE A 36 -1.17 -5.92 -3.10
C ILE A 36 -2.13 -7.01 -2.62
N ALA A 37 -1.63 -8.22 -2.35
CA ALA A 37 -2.45 -9.39 -2.03
C ALA A 37 -3.39 -9.21 -0.82
N PRO A 38 -3.02 -8.53 0.29
CA PRO A 38 -3.93 -8.35 1.42
C PRO A 38 -5.25 -7.65 1.03
N ASP A 39 -5.21 -6.74 0.06
CA ASP A 39 -6.38 -6.00 -0.43
C ASP A 39 -7.33 -6.81 -1.32
N ALA A 40 -6.91 -7.99 -1.78
CA ALA A 40 -7.78 -8.92 -2.50
C ALA A 40 -8.98 -9.39 -1.63
N GLN A 41 -8.95 -9.15 -0.32
CA GLN A 41 -10.11 -9.33 0.57
C GLN A 41 -11.37 -8.63 0.05
N ASN A 42 -11.23 -7.47 -0.63
CA ASN A 42 -12.37 -6.74 -1.19
C ASN A 42 -13.08 -7.54 -2.27
N VAL A 43 -12.32 -8.31 -3.07
CA VAL A 43 -12.84 -9.18 -4.13
C VAL A 43 -13.34 -10.49 -3.55
N ALA A 44 -12.67 -11.02 -2.52
CA ALA A 44 -13.03 -12.25 -1.84
C ALA A 44 -14.23 -12.13 -0.88
N GLY A 45 -14.69 -10.90 -0.59
CA GLY A 45 -15.73 -10.65 0.41
C GLY A 45 -15.30 -10.99 1.84
N GLN A 46 -13.99 -10.97 2.11
CA GLN A 46 -13.43 -11.26 3.42
C GLN A 46 -13.35 -10.00 4.29
N SER A 47 -13.20 -10.18 5.60
CA SER A 47 -12.87 -9.06 6.49
C SER A 47 -11.47 -8.52 6.19
N ARG A 48 -11.18 -7.28 6.59
CA ARG A 48 -9.82 -6.74 6.46
C ARG A 48 -8.87 -7.47 7.41
N GLU A 49 -9.32 -7.74 8.61
CA GLU A 49 -8.57 -8.37 9.71
C GLU A 49 -8.08 -9.78 9.31
N SER A 50 -8.85 -10.52 8.51
CA SER A 50 -8.47 -11.86 8.05
C SER A 50 -7.29 -11.91 7.08
N THR A 51 -6.95 -10.78 6.44
CA THR A 51 -5.80 -10.68 5.54
C THR A 51 -4.74 -9.69 6.03
N HIS A 52 -5.11 -8.75 6.89
CA HIS A 52 -4.16 -7.76 7.40
C HIS A 52 -3.63 -8.12 8.78
N PHE A 53 -4.24 -9.07 9.51
CA PHE A 53 -3.74 -9.56 10.80
C PHE A 53 -3.63 -8.50 11.91
N PHE A 54 -4.36 -7.40 11.79
CA PHE A 54 -4.49 -6.37 12.81
C PHE A 54 -5.81 -5.59 12.68
N GLU A 55 -6.23 -4.94 13.76
CA GLU A 55 -7.43 -4.10 13.86
C GLU A 55 -7.11 -2.60 13.72
N VAL A 56 -8.12 -1.80 13.34
CA VAL A 56 -8.05 -0.33 13.35
C VAL A 56 -9.12 0.22 14.31
N PRO A 57 -8.78 1.05 15.31
CA PRO A 57 -7.44 1.59 15.62
C PRO A 57 -6.45 0.52 16.08
N MET A 58 -5.15 0.80 15.92
CA MET A 58 -4.09 -0.15 16.28
C MET A 58 -4.09 -0.39 17.80
N ARG A 59 -4.50 -1.59 18.23
CA ARG A 59 -4.59 -1.94 19.66
C ARG A 59 -3.29 -2.48 20.26
N HIS A 60 -2.43 -3.05 19.42
CA HIS A 60 -1.21 -3.74 19.83
C HIS A 60 -0.06 -3.39 18.90
N ALA A 61 1.15 -3.35 19.44
CA ALA A 61 2.37 -3.07 18.68
C ALA A 61 2.95 -4.30 17.96
N THR A 62 2.29 -5.45 18.05
CA THR A 62 2.76 -6.68 17.39
C THR A 62 2.79 -6.47 15.87
N PRO A 63 3.93 -6.74 15.21
CA PRO A 63 3.99 -6.69 13.76
C PRO A 63 3.01 -7.70 13.16
N ALA A 64 2.21 -7.26 12.19
CA ALA A 64 1.13 -8.06 11.63
C ALA A 64 1.65 -9.32 10.91
N TRP A 65 2.86 -9.25 10.34
CA TRP A 65 3.51 -10.40 9.74
C TRP A 65 3.85 -11.49 10.76
N GLU A 66 4.17 -11.14 12.01
CA GLU A 66 4.40 -12.13 13.08
C GLU A 66 3.11 -12.87 13.41
N VAL A 67 1.99 -12.13 13.52
CA VAL A 67 0.66 -12.71 13.73
C VAL A 67 0.32 -13.69 12.60
N MET A 68 0.54 -13.29 11.35
CA MET A 68 0.34 -14.15 10.18
C MET A 68 1.13 -15.46 10.27
N PHE A 69 2.44 -15.41 10.52
CA PHE A 69 3.27 -16.63 10.58
C PHE A 69 2.99 -17.50 11.82
N ASN A 70 2.51 -16.91 12.91
CA ASN A 70 2.08 -17.66 14.09
C ASN A 70 0.75 -18.38 13.83
N GLN A 71 -0.19 -17.73 13.15
CA GLN A 71 -1.48 -18.33 12.77
C GLN A 71 -1.35 -19.37 11.65
N TYR A 72 -0.41 -19.16 10.72
CA TYR A 72 -0.18 -20.04 9.57
C TYR A 72 1.29 -20.48 9.46
N PRO A 73 1.74 -21.42 10.32
CA PRO A 73 3.13 -21.88 10.31
C PRO A 73 3.57 -22.55 9.00
N SER A 74 2.64 -23.04 8.18
CA SER A 74 2.91 -23.63 6.86
C SER A 74 3.59 -22.63 5.91
N LEU A 75 3.42 -21.32 6.11
CA LEU A 75 4.05 -20.28 5.30
C LEU A 75 5.58 -20.18 5.51
N LYS A 76 6.16 -20.91 6.46
CA LYS A 76 7.61 -20.93 6.72
C LYS A 76 8.39 -21.83 5.77
N THR A 77 7.72 -22.71 5.02
CA THR A 77 8.35 -23.63 4.07
C THR A 77 7.65 -23.55 2.74
N VAL A 78 8.26 -22.83 1.80
CA VAL A 78 7.59 -22.34 0.58
C VAL A 78 8.49 -22.43 -0.63
N THR A 79 7.89 -22.36 -1.82
CA THR A 79 8.62 -22.30 -3.09
C THR A 79 9.34 -20.95 -3.25
N ARG A 80 10.24 -20.85 -4.23
CA ARG A 80 10.99 -19.61 -4.54
C ARG A 80 10.04 -18.43 -4.86
N ALA A 81 9.10 -18.63 -5.77
CA ALA A 81 8.10 -17.62 -6.13
C ALA A 81 7.24 -17.22 -4.93
N GLN A 82 6.78 -18.19 -4.14
CA GLN A 82 5.99 -17.93 -2.94
C GLN A 82 6.81 -17.19 -1.86
N GLN A 83 8.13 -17.40 -1.77
CA GLN A 83 9.00 -16.64 -0.88
C GLN A 83 9.06 -15.16 -1.27
N ALA A 84 9.20 -14.84 -2.57
CA ALA A 84 9.16 -13.47 -3.06
C ALA A 84 7.78 -12.83 -2.82
N PHE A 85 6.71 -13.58 -3.08
CA PHE A 85 5.35 -13.17 -2.75
C PHE A 85 5.17 -12.86 -1.26
N LEU A 86 5.63 -13.72 -0.35
CA LEU A 86 5.53 -13.48 1.10
C LEU A 86 6.38 -12.28 1.54
N ALA A 87 7.54 -12.04 0.93
CA ALA A 87 8.32 -10.83 1.19
C ALA A 87 7.51 -9.56 0.84
N GLY A 88 6.82 -9.56 -0.30
CA GLY A 88 5.92 -8.46 -0.67
C GLY A 88 4.72 -8.32 0.27
N TYR A 89 4.15 -9.44 0.72
CA TYR A 89 3.05 -9.44 1.68
C TYR A 89 3.47 -8.80 3.01
N ILE A 90 4.67 -9.14 3.50
CA ILE A 90 5.24 -8.54 4.71
C ILE A 90 5.44 -7.02 4.53
N CYS A 91 5.97 -6.59 3.37
CA CYS A 91 6.10 -5.17 3.04
C CYS A 91 4.77 -4.44 3.07
N HIS A 92 3.71 -5.03 2.48
CA HIS A 92 2.36 -4.46 2.55
C HIS A 92 1.92 -4.24 4.00
N LEU A 93 1.96 -5.29 4.82
CA LEU A 93 1.54 -5.24 6.21
C LEU A 93 2.29 -4.18 7.01
N ALA A 94 3.61 -4.09 6.82
CA ALA A 94 4.44 -3.10 7.50
C ALA A 94 4.08 -1.66 7.08
N VAL A 95 3.94 -1.40 5.79
CA VAL A 95 3.56 -0.08 5.26
C VAL A 95 2.18 0.33 5.77
N ASP A 96 1.25 -0.61 5.86
CA ASP A 96 -0.09 -0.37 6.38
C ASP A 96 -0.08 0.03 7.85
N GLN A 97 0.67 -0.69 8.69
CA GLN A 97 0.84 -0.34 10.09
C GLN A 97 1.50 1.04 10.26
N MET A 98 2.57 1.32 9.51
CA MET A 98 3.24 2.62 9.53
C MET A 98 2.33 3.76 9.06
N TRP A 99 1.55 3.53 8.00
CA TRP A 99 0.59 4.51 7.50
C TRP A 99 -0.42 4.88 8.59
N ILE A 100 -0.85 3.92 9.40
CA ILE A 100 -1.77 4.18 10.50
C ILE A 100 -1.14 5.07 11.55
N THR A 101 0.01 4.64 12.07
CA THR A 101 0.65 5.28 13.21
C THR A 101 1.22 6.65 12.87
N ASP A 102 1.67 6.84 11.63
CA ASP A 102 2.45 8.03 11.26
C ASP A 102 1.63 9.05 10.46
N ILE A 103 0.56 8.61 9.78
CA ILE A 103 -0.25 9.45 8.90
C ILE A 103 -1.71 9.47 9.35
N PHE A 104 -2.38 8.31 9.35
CA PHE A 104 -3.83 8.26 9.45
C PHE A 104 -4.35 8.68 10.83
N GLU A 105 -3.89 8.03 11.90
CA GLU A 105 -4.33 8.35 13.26
C GLU A 105 -3.93 9.77 13.68
N PRO A 106 -2.65 10.18 13.54
CA PRO A 106 -2.24 11.51 13.98
C PRO A 106 -2.94 12.64 13.24
N ILE A 107 -3.20 12.51 11.93
CA ILE A 107 -3.68 13.63 11.11
C ILE A 107 -5.21 13.64 10.98
N PHE A 108 -5.83 12.46 10.86
CA PHE A 108 -7.23 12.33 10.44
C PHE A 108 -8.18 11.77 11.51
N VAL A 109 -7.67 11.18 12.60
CA VAL A 109 -8.49 10.61 13.68
C VAL A 109 -8.50 11.49 14.93
N ASP A 110 -7.37 12.05 15.35
CA ASP A 110 -7.27 12.89 16.57
C ASP A 110 -8.34 14.00 16.58
N GLU A 111 -9.23 13.97 17.59
CA GLU A 111 -10.46 14.76 17.69
C GLU A 111 -10.22 16.27 17.83
N THR A 112 -8.99 16.68 18.14
CA THR A 112 -8.58 18.09 18.26
C THR A 112 -8.40 18.82 16.92
N LYS A 113 -8.61 18.13 15.80
CA LYS A 113 -8.15 18.57 14.47
C LYS A 113 -9.25 19.07 13.54
N TRP A 114 -9.12 20.37 13.23
CA TRP A 114 -9.51 21.21 12.08
C TRP A 114 -10.80 20.98 11.26
N GLU A 115 -11.44 19.81 11.28
CA GLU A 115 -12.71 19.53 10.59
C GLU A 115 -13.48 18.34 11.21
N LYS A 116 -14.73 18.15 10.76
CA LYS A 116 -15.56 16.99 11.13
C LYS A 116 -14.95 15.67 10.58
N PRO A 117 -15.14 14.52 11.27
CA PRO A 117 -14.57 13.24 10.87
C PRO A 117 -14.80 12.88 9.39
N ARG A 118 -16.03 13.04 8.88
CA ARG A 118 -16.37 12.75 7.48
C ARG A 118 -15.50 13.52 6.47
N GLU A 119 -15.23 14.80 6.73
CA GLU A 119 -14.42 15.63 5.84
C GLU A 119 -12.93 15.30 5.98
N ARG A 120 -12.46 14.92 7.18
CA ARG A 120 -11.09 14.41 7.35
C ARG A 120 -10.87 13.12 6.57
N PHE A 121 -11.81 12.17 6.61
CA PHE A 121 -11.78 10.97 5.79
C PHE A 121 -11.80 11.27 4.29
N PHE A 122 -12.59 12.26 3.87
CA PHE A 122 -12.60 12.70 2.48
C PHE A 122 -11.24 13.22 2.04
N ILE A 123 -10.63 14.09 2.85
CA ILE A 123 -9.32 14.67 2.55
C ILE A 123 -8.21 13.60 2.60
N HIS A 124 -8.32 12.60 3.48
CA HIS A 124 -7.43 11.44 3.45
C HIS A 124 -7.53 10.66 2.13
N ASN A 125 -8.74 10.50 1.59
CA ASN A 125 -8.92 9.88 0.27
C ASN A 125 -8.38 10.75 -0.88
N VAL A 126 -8.49 12.08 -0.78
CA VAL A 126 -7.86 13.01 -1.73
C VAL A 126 -6.34 12.86 -1.71
N LEU A 127 -5.71 12.79 -0.53
CA LEU A 127 -4.27 12.53 -0.40
C LEU A 127 -3.86 11.22 -1.10
N ARG A 128 -4.64 10.16 -0.91
CA ARG A 128 -4.38 8.86 -1.54
C ARG A 128 -4.45 8.93 -3.07
N ILE A 129 -5.45 9.63 -3.61
CA ILE A 129 -5.57 9.85 -5.07
C ILE A 129 -4.40 10.69 -5.59
N TYR A 130 -4.01 11.73 -4.85
CA TYR A 130 -2.87 12.56 -5.23
C TYR A 130 -1.57 11.73 -5.34
N LEU A 131 -1.32 10.83 -4.38
CA LEU A 131 -0.18 9.91 -4.46
C LEU A 131 -0.28 8.95 -5.66
N ASP A 132 -1.49 8.45 -5.96
CA ASP A 132 -1.71 7.64 -7.17
C ASP A 132 -1.34 8.41 -8.46
N GLU A 133 -1.66 9.71 -8.55
CA GLU A 133 -1.31 10.54 -9.72
C GLU A 133 0.20 10.74 -9.86
N LEU A 134 0.93 10.82 -8.75
CA LEU A 134 2.39 10.93 -8.76
C LEU A 134 3.06 9.61 -9.17
N ASP A 135 2.58 8.49 -8.64
CA ASP A 135 3.27 7.21 -8.71
C ASP A 135 2.92 6.42 -9.98
N ARG A 136 1.65 6.49 -10.44
CA ARG A 136 1.13 5.66 -11.53
C ARG A 136 1.89 5.80 -12.85
N PRO A 137 2.29 7.01 -13.31
CA PRO A 137 3.06 7.14 -14.56
C PRO A 137 4.34 6.31 -14.55
N ALA A 138 5.12 6.37 -13.45
CA ALA A 138 6.35 5.59 -13.32
C ALA A 138 6.08 4.08 -13.26
N LEU A 139 5.03 3.66 -12.54
CA LEU A 139 4.63 2.25 -12.48
C LEU A 139 4.26 1.69 -13.86
N ALA A 140 3.53 2.47 -14.66
CA ALA A 140 3.13 2.10 -16.01
C ALA A 140 4.35 2.02 -16.95
N SER A 141 5.18 3.07 -16.98
CA SER A 141 6.38 3.12 -17.85
C SER A 141 7.40 2.03 -17.52
N ASN A 142 7.52 1.64 -16.25
CA ASN A 142 8.43 0.58 -15.80
C ASN A 142 7.83 -0.84 -15.98
N GLY A 143 6.65 -0.97 -16.59
CA GLY A 143 6.07 -2.28 -16.89
C GLY A 143 5.66 -3.09 -15.66
N VAL A 144 5.30 -2.43 -14.55
CA VAL A 144 4.89 -3.11 -13.31
C VAL A 144 3.61 -3.93 -13.54
N GLY A 145 2.64 -3.39 -14.28
CA GLY A 145 1.42 -4.12 -14.64
C GLY A 145 1.70 -5.41 -15.43
N ALA A 146 2.63 -5.35 -16.39
CA ALA A 146 3.04 -6.52 -17.16
C ALA A 146 3.79 -7.55 -16.28
N SER A 147 4.62 -7.07 -15.34
CA SER A 147 5.33 -7.94 -14.40
C SER A 147 4.37 -8.62 -13.42
N LEU A 148 3.38 -7.89 -12.89
CA LEU A 148 2.31 -8.44 -12.06
C LEU A 148 1.61 -9.60 -12.74
N LYS A 149 1.21 -9.46 -14.01
CA LYS A 149 0.50 -10.51 -14.77
C LYS A 149 1.29 -11.81 -14.95
N LYS A 150 2.61 -11.81 -14.75
CA LYS A 150 3.46 -13.02 -14.77
C LYS A 150 3.40 -13.83 -13.46
N ALA A 151 2.86 -13.26 -12.38
CA ALA A 151 2.74 -13.98 -11.12
C ALA A 151 1.62 -15.02 -11.23
N HIS A 152 1.92 -16.29 -10.94
CA HIS A 152 0.93 -17.38 -10.98
C HIS A 152 0.74 -17.95 -9.58
N PRO A 153 -0.24 -17.45 -8.80
CA PRO A 153 -0.53 -18.01 -7.50
C PRO A 153 -0.96 -19.48 -7.65
N ASP A 154 -0.36 -20.35 -6.83
CA ASP A 154 -0.66 -21.79 -6.76
C ASP A 154 -0.70 -22.21 -5.29
N HIS A 155 -1.86 -22.06 -4.68
CA HIS A 155 -2.13 -22.32 -3.27
C HIS A 155 -1.15 -21.59 -2.34
N TRP A 156 -0.76 -20.35 -2.70
CA TRP A 156 0.26 -19.60 -1.98
C TRP A 156 -0.18 -19.13 -0.59
N LEU A 157 -1.50 -19.06 -0.34
CA LEU A 157 -2.06 -18.64 0.94
C LEU A 157 -3.11 -19.65 1.44
N PRO A 158 -3.11 -20.02 2.73
CA PRO A 158 -4.11 -20.93 3.29
C PRO A 158 -5.43 -20.22 3.65
N PHE A 159 -5.48 -18.90 3.57
CA PHE A 159 -6.62 -18.07 4.00
C PHE A 159 -7.24 -17.25 2.87
N LEU A 160 -6.65 -17.26 1.68
CA LEU A 160 -7.14 -16.53 0.52
C LEU A 160 -6.88 -17.37 -0.74
N ASN A 161 -7.91 -17.57 -1.55
CA ASN A 161 -7.81 -18.45 -2.72
C ASN A 161 -7.17 -17.76 -3.94
N ASP A 162 -6.59 -18.57 -4.83
CA ASP A 162 -5.88 -18.09 -6.02
C ASP A 162 -6.77 -17.37 -7.02
N ALA A 163 -8.07 -17.68 -7.07
CA ALA A 163 -9.01 -17.00 -7.96
C ALA A 163 -9.20 -15.54 -7.54
N ALA A 164 -9.32 -15.27 -6.24
CA ALA A 164 -9.39 -13.92 -5.70
C ALA A 164 -8.07 -13.16 -5.91
N LEU A 165 -6.93 -13.82 -5.67
CA LEU A 165 -5.60 -13.24 -5.95
C LEU A 165 -5.42 -12.87 -7.42
N SER A 166 -5.80 -13.77 -8.33
CA SER A 166 -5.67 -13.56 -9.77
C SER A 166 -6.61 -12.46 -10.28
N HIS A 167 -7.87 -12.45 -9.82
CA HIS A 167 -8.81 -11.38 -10.15
C HIS A 167 -8.27 -10.03 -9.68
N TRP A 168 -7.79 -9.96 -8.44
CA TRP A 168 -7.24 -8.72 -7.90
C TRP A 168 -5.97 -8.26 -8.62
N ARG A 169 -5.05 -9.18 -8.91
CA ARG A 169 -3.85 -8.94 -9.74
C ARG A 169 -4.23 -8.31 -11.07
N ASP A 170 -5.18 -8.92 -11.78
CA ASP A 170 -5.57 -8.49 -13.13
C ASP A 170 -6.25 -7.13 -13.09
N PHE A 171 -7.14 -6.91 -12.12
CA PHE A 171 -7.80 -5.62 -11.88
C PHE A 171 -6.81 -4.48 -11.63
N VAL A 172 -5.78 -4.70 -10.80
CA VAL A 172 -4.75 -3.69 -10.53
C VAL A 172 -3.85 -3.50 -11.74
N ALA A 173 -3.42 -4.60 -12.38
CA ALA A 173 -2.52 -4.55 -13.53
C ALA A 173 -3.12 -3.85 -14.75
N GLU A 174 -4.43 -3.96 -14.98
CA GLU A 174 -5.16 -3.27 -16.06
C GLU A 174 -5.15 -1.75 -15.91
N GLN A 175 -4.98 -1.23 -14.69
CA GLN A 175 -4.87 0.20 -14.42
C GLN A 175 -3.42 0.72 -14.55
N LEU A 176 -2.45 -0.18 -14.74
CA LEU A 176 -1.02 0.09 -14.87
C LEU A 176 -0.51 -0.13 -16.29
N VAL A 177 -1.35 0.18 -17.28
CA VAL A 177 -0.98 0.26 -18.69
C VAL A 177 -0.78 1.73 -19.09
N GLU A 178 0.02 2.00 -20.11
CA GLU A 178 0.18 3.35 -20.64
C GLU A 178 -1.17 3.91 -21.09
N GLY A 179 -1.54 5.10 -20.59
CA GLY A 179 -2.87 5.68 -20.81
C GLY A 179 -4.02 5.02 -20.03
N GLY A 180 -3.74 4.06 -19.14
CA GLY A 180 -4.73 3.41 -18.29
C GLY A 180 -5.41 4.39 -17.33
N ALA A 181 -6.73 4.30 -17.23
CA ALA A 181 -7.51 5.08 -16.27
C ALA A 181 -7.51 4.38 -14.91
N ALA A 182 -7.01 5.06 -13.88
CA ALA A 182 -7.18 4.60 -12.50
C ALA A 182 -8.65 4.74 -12.09
N GLN A 183 -9.15 3.75 -11.35
CA GLN A 183 -10.53 3.74 -10.85
C GLN A 183 -10.65 4.25 -9.40
N THR A 184 -9.56 4.80 -8.84
CA THR A 184 -9.49 5.20 -7.42
C THR A 184 -10.56 6.23 -7.06
N ILE A 185 -10.78 7.23 -7.92
CA ILE A 185 -11.77 8.29 -7.70
C ILE A 185 -13.17 7.68 -7.66
N GLU A 186 -13.54 6.86 -8.63
CA GLU A 186 -14.84 6.22 -8.74
C GLU A 186 -15.11 5.33 -7.51
N VAL A 187 -14.11 4.56 -7.09
CA VAL A 187 -14.21 3.69 -5.91
C VAL A 187 -14.44 4.52 -4.63
N PHE A 188 -13.66 5.58 -4.42
CA PHE A 188 -13.81 6.42 -3.22
C PHE A 188 -15.09 7.25 -3.24
N ALA A 189 -15.44 7.85 -4.37
CA ALA A 189 -16.68 8.59 -4.58
C ALA A 189 -17.90 7.73 -4.24
N LYS A 190 -17.97 6.50 -4.78
CA LYS A 190 -19.03 5.54 -4.47
C LYS A 190 -19.09 5.20 -2.99
N ARG A 191 -17.95 4.88 -2.36
CA ARG A 191 -17.88 4.55 -0.92
C ARG A 191 -18.31 5.70 -0.03
N MET A 192 -17.97 6.93 -0.40
CA MET A 192 -18.30 8.13 0.38
C MET A 192 -19.68 8.72 0.07
N LYS A 193 -20.36 8.20 -0.96
CA LYS A 193 -21.60 8.77 -1.52
C LYS A 193 -21.41 10.25 -1.88
N ARG A 194 -20.32 10.55 -2.60
CA ARG A 194 -19.99 11.88 -3.11
C ARG A 194 -19.81 11.85 -4.64
N PRO A 195 -20.03 12.95 -5.35
CA PRO A 195 -19.68 13.05 -6.76
C PRO A 195 -18.16 12.91 -6.99
N PRO A 196 -17.71 12.25 -8.08
CA PRO A 196 -16.30 12.26 -8.49
C PRO A 196 -15.70 13.68 -8.62
N SER A 197 -16.51 14.64 -9.11
CA SER A 197 -16.13 16.04 -9.28
C SER A 197 -15.65 16.73 -8.00
N ASP A 198 -16.09 16.27 -6.82
CA ASP A 198 -15.62 16.79 -5.53
C ASP A 198 -14.12 16.51 -5.34
N PHE A 199 -13.64 15.35 -5.79
CA PHE A 199 -12.23 14.96 -5.71
C PHE A 199 -11.40 15.71 -6.76
N GLU A 200 -11.87 15.73 -8.01
CA GLU A 200 -11.20 16.39 -9.14
C GLU A 200 -10.94 17.87 -8.85
N SER A 201 -11.93 18.57 -8.29
CA SER A 201 -11.83 19.99 -7.98
C SER A 201 -10.72 20.32 -6.98
N LEU A 202 -10.50 19.43 -5.98
CA LEU A 202 -9.44 19.62 -4.99
C LEU A 202 -8.05 19.29 -5.54
N LEU A 203 -7.94 18.28 -6.40
CA LEU A 203 -6.69 17.89 -7.03
C LEU A 203 -6.18 18.98 -7.99
N GLN A 204 -7.10 19.65 -8.70
CA GLN A 204 -6.78 20.73 -9.66
C GLN A 204 -6.46 22.08 -9.01
N SER A 205 -6.44 22.19 -7.67
CA SER A 205 -6.15 23.43 -6.96
C SER A 205 -4.87 23.31 -6.12
N PRO A 206 -3.67 23.58 -6.70
CA PRO A 206 -2.40 23.55 -5.97
C PRO A 206 -2.40 24.43 -4.72
N THR A 207 -3.12 25.56 -4.75
CA THR A 207 -3.27 26.50 -3.63
C THR A 207 -4.10 25.92 -2.48
N GLN A 208 -4.99 24.96 -2.75
CA GLN A 208 -5.75 24.25 -1.71
C GLN A 208 -4.98 23.04 -1.18
N MET A 209 -4.15 22.39 -2.01
CA MET A 209 -3.25 21.30 -1.57
C MET A 209 -2.04 21.78 -0.75
N THR A 210 -1.60 23.03 -0.94
CA THR A 210 -0.48 23.65 -0.20
C THR A 210 -0.89 24.42 1.06
N GLN A 211 -2.19 24.45 1.40
CA GLN A 211 -2.58 24.99 2.71
C GLN A 211 -1.96 24.15 3.84
N PRO A 212 -1.64 24.75 5.01
CA PRO A 212 -1.02 24.06 6.15
C PRO A 212 -1.77 22.80 6.63
N ARG A 213 -3.02 22.62 6.19
CA ARG A 213 -3.88 21.46 6.47
C ARG A 213 -3.41 20.15 5.79
N LEU A 214 -2.62 20.21 4.72
CA LEU A 214 -2.12 19.05 3.96
C LEU A 214 -0.58 18.93 3.93
N ALA A 215 0.15 20.03 4.17
CA ALA A 215 1.61 20.08 4.09
C ALA A 215 2.37 19.24 5.15
N ALA A 216 1.67 18.69 6.15
CA ALA A 216 2.29 17.94 7.24
C ALA A 216 2.77 16.52 6.84
N SER A 217 2.34 15.96 5.71
CA SER A 217 2.77 14.61 5.27
C SER A 217 3.94 14.60 4.27
N ALA A 218 4.22 15.71 3.60
CA ALA A 218 5.32 15.79 2.62
C ALA A 218 6.70 15.88 3.29
N ALA A 219 6.74 16.25 4.58
CA ALA A 219 7.98 16.41 5.34
C ALA A 219 8.60 15.08 5.84
N THR A 220 7.88 13.96 5.75
CA THR A 220 8.33 12.66 6.26
C THR A 220 9.26 11.88 5.31
N ARG A 221 9.61 12.43 4.13
CA ARG A 221 10.67 11.89 3.23
C ARG A 221 12.09 11.94 3.82
N ARG A 222 12.27 12.28 5.10
CA ARG A 222 13.57 12.23 5.78
C ARG A 222 13.69 10.97 6.65
N TYR A 223 14.36 9.97 6.07
CA TYR A 223 14.98 8.81 6.72
C TYR A 223 15.21 8.93 8.24
N PRO A 224 14.75 7.96 9.06
CA PRO A 224 15.02 7.93 10.52
C PRO A 224 16.45 7.52 10.90
N HIS A 225 17.31 7.15 9.94
CA HIS A 225 18.60 6.51 10.24
C HIS A 225 19.82 7.40 9.96
N GLN A 226 19.93 8.51 10.70
CA GLN A 226 21.25 9.06 11.03
C GLN A 226 21.27 9.47 12.50
N LYS A 227 21.58 8.53 13.39
CA LYS A 227 22.13 8.89 14.71
C LYS A 227 23.56 9.38 14.51
N PRO A 228 23.96 10.55 15.03
CA PRO A 228 25.34 10.99 14.94
C PRO A 228 26.23 10.03 15.72
N ARG A 229 27.27 9.50 15.06
CA ARG A 229 28.34 8.76 15.71
C ARG A 229 28.97 9.63 16.79
N ARG A 230 28.79 9.25 18.06
CA ARG A 230 29.60 9.76 19.18
C ARG A 230 31.07 9.49 18.85
N LYS A 231 31.85 10.56 18.70
CA LYS A 231 33.31 10.47 18.75
C LYS A 231 33.69 10.02 20.16
N LEU A 232 34.14 8.77 20.28
CA LEU A 232 34.97 8.34 21.41
C LEU A 232 36.34 8.98 21.22
N GLY A 233 36.60 10.06 21.93
CA GLY A 233 37.94 10.60 22.12
C GLY A 233 38.69 9.76 23.16
N ARG A 234 39.92 9.40 22.81
CA ARG A 234 40.95 8.94 23.74
C ARG A 234 41.38 10.06 24.67
#